data_AF-W7DZT7-F1
#
_entry.id   AF-W7DZT7-F1
#
_cell.length_a   1.000
_cell.length_b   1.000
_cell.length_c   1.000
_cell.angle_alpha   90.00
_cell.angle_beta   90.00
_cell.angle_gamma   90.00
#
_symmetry.space_group_name_H-M   'P 1'
#
loop_
_entity.id
_entity.type
_entity.pdbx_description
1 polymer ?
#
loop_
_entity_poly.entity_id
_entity_poly.type
_entity_poly.pdbx_seq_one_letter_code
_entity_poly.pdbx_strand_id
1 'polypeptide(L)'
;MASAKQQENMLLTEHFTWPPISLIDDIINAVNEVLYRCTDSFETGLSSADPALLGFADLYASQGRTPQKDEDGNNVYPEARLEIEEGVLKLETLMENAVDKNFDKLEIWTLRNVFALGRGKGEDEGLGDWVRLGHYENIQPPSKDTSLTPESLYTLRRKLLETRTLHAALIAEKTRNEAQIARLKSLLSPPSSSSSSTLPKRETRSSTTSATETSSNTDTTTTTTAPFAFLSSTPAAQALGIQTTPQTSDKAATTTSPPLTTHTTFTTTQLPYLRQLVASLKPHLASSTSSSSTAGTQDTSQDRSAQRRLYIEAQSKRVLERRGVDTTDGVEGAWEVGGTRVRGEEVRGLEGLFPGNKMEKEGEVEEGDKMDLS
;
A
#
# COMPACT_ATOMS: atom_id res chain seq x y z
N MET A 1 4.02 50.24 27.61
CA MET A 1 4.54 50.75 26.32
C MET A 1 5.98 50.28 26.22
N ALA A 2 6.35 49.54 25.17
CA ALA A 2 7.75 49.20 24.95
C ALA A 2 8.56 50.48 24.70
N SER A 3 9.82 50.54 25.16
CA SER A 3 10.70 51.67 24.85
C SER A 3 10.96 51.72 23.33
N ALA A 4 11.18 52.90 22.75
CA ALA A 4 11.51 53.05 21.32
C ALA A 4 12.67 52.14 20.88
N LYS A 5 13.70 52.00 21.73
CA LYS A 5 14.82 51.06 21.49
C LYS A 5 14.38 49.58 21.47
N GLN A 6 13.39 49.24 22.30
CA GLN A 6 12.86 47.89 22.35
C GLN A 6 11.99 47.60 21.12
N GLN A 7 11.23 48.58 20.62
CA GLN A 7 10.49 48.47 19.36
C GLN A 7 11.43 48.32 18.17
N GLU A 8 12.50 49.12 18.11
CA GLU A 8 13.57 49.00 17.11
C GLU A 8 14.21 47.61 17.13
N ASN A 9 14.60 47.11 18.31
CA ASN A 9 15.16 45.76 18.44
C ASN A 9 14.17 44.68 18.01
N MET A 10 12.88 44.82 18.30
CA MET A 10 11.86 43.88 17.84
C MET A 10 11.73 43.90 16.31
N LEU A 11 11.72 45.09 15.71
CA LEU A 11 11.58 45.26 14.27
C LEU A 11 12.81 44.72 13.51
N LEU A 12 14.01 44.98 14.04
CA LEU A 12 15.26 44.42 13.51
C LEU A 12 15.30 42.90 13.67
N THR A 13 14.93 42.37 14.85
CA THR A 13 14.88 40.93 15.09
C THR A 13 13.87 40.24 14.19
N GLU A 14 12.73 40.88 13.93
CA GLU A 14 11.74 40.37 13.01
C GLU A 14 12.24 40.39 11.56
N HIS A 15 12.92 41.47 11.14
CA HIS A 15 13.49 41.58 9.80
C HIS A 15 14.56 40.53 9.54
N PHE A 16 15.51 40.40 10.48
CA PHE A 16 16.63 39.48 10.33
C PHE A 16 16.27 38.04 10.68
N THR A 17 15.16 37.81 11.40
CA THR A 17 14.75 36.53 12.01
C THR A 17 15.66 36.05 13.14
N TRP A 18 16.68 36.83 13.51
CA TRP A 18 17.59 36.60 14.62
C TRP A 18 17.93 37.94 15.31
N PRO A 19 18.25 37.93 16.61
CA PRO A 19 18.61 39.15 17.34
C PRO A 19 19.98 39.68 16.89
N PRO A 20 20.14 40.97 16.54
CA PRO A 20 21.41 41.54 16.07
C PRO A 20 22.64 41.22 16.92
N ILE A 21 22.47 41.15 18.24
CA ILE A 21 23.53 40.81 19.20
C ILE A 21 24.10 39.40 18.96
N SER A 22 23.27 38.44 18.53
CA SER A 22 23.68 37.05 18.30
C SER A 22 24.71 36.93 17.17
N LEU A 23 24.62 37.74 16.12
CA LEU A 23 25.61 37.72 15.05
C LEU A 23 26.97 38.20 15.56
N ILE A 24 26.97 39.19 16.45
CA ILE A 24 28.21 39.75 16.98
C ILE A 24 28.85 38.74 17.94
N ASP A 25 28.05 38.08 18.77
CA ASP A 25 28.50 36.96 19.61
C ASP A 25 29.14 35.86 18.77
N ASP A 26 28.51 35.46 17.66
CA ASP A 26 29.06 34.46 16.74
C ASP A 26 30.38 34.91 16.09
N ILE A 27 30.50 36.19 15.73
CA ILE A 27 31.75 36.76 15.20
C ILE A 27 32.86 36.72 16.26
N ILE A 28 32.58 37.12 17.50
CA ILE A 28 33.55 37.11 18.60
C ILE A 28 34.00 35.67 18.88
N ASN A 29 33.06 34.73 18.94
CA ASN A 29 33.36 33.31 19.14
C ASN A 29 34.25 32.75 18.02
N ALA A 30 33.94 33.06 16.76
CA ALA A 30 34.75 32.62 15.62
C ALA A 30 36.16 33.22 15.65
N VAL A 31 36.31 34.49 16.03
CA VAL A 31 37.63 35.14 16.13
C VAL A 31 38.45 34.54 17.26
N ASN A 32 37.84 34.26 18.41
CA ASN A 32 38.52 33.61 19.53
C ASN A 32 38.96 32.18 19.16
N GLU A 33 38.11 31.42 18.45
CA GLU A 33 38.49 30.10 17.94
C GLU A 33 39.68 30.17 16.96
N VAL A 34 39.69 31.16 16.06
CA VAL A 34 40.81 31.40 15.13
C VAL A 34 42.07 31.84 15.89
N LEU A 35 41.92 32.65 16.95
CA LEU A 35 43.03 33.09 17.78
C LEU A 35 43.75 31.88 18.41
N TYR A 36 43.00 31.01 19.10
CA TYR A 36 43.55 29.80 19.73
C TYR A 36 44.19 28.86 18.70
N ARG A 37 43.55 28.66 17.55
CA ARG A 37 44.16 27.86 16.47
C ARG A 37 45.45 28.46 15.93
N CYS A 38 45.53 29.79 15.86
CA CYS A 38 46.72 30.49 15.38
C CYS A 38 47.86 30.40 16.40
N THR A 39 47.56 30.55 17.70
CA THR A 39 48.57 30.42 18.77
C THR A 39 49.10 28.99 18.83
N ASP A 40 48.23 27.98 18.75
CA ASP A 40 48.63 26.56 18.69
C ASP A 40 49.50 26.26 17.46
N SER A 41 49.10 26.77 16.29
CA SER A 41 49.89 26.63 15.06
C SER A 41 51.23 27.35 15.15
N PHE A 42 51.29 28.48 15.85
CA PHE A 42 52.51 29.25 16.03
C PHE A 42 53.45 28.56 17.02
N GLU A 43 52.94 28.03 18.13
CA GLU A 43 53.69 27.20 19.09
C GLU A 43 54.27 25.96 18.42
N THR A 44 53.45 25.24 17.66
CA THR A 44 53.88 24.06 16.91
C THR A 44 54.94 24.41 15.87
N GLY A 45 54.75 25.52 15.16
CA GLY A 45 55.70 26.03 14.17
C GLY A 45 57.05 26.39 14.79
N LEU A 46 57.06 27.18 15.87
CA LEU A 46 58.28 27.57 16.58
C LEU A 46 58.98 26.38 17.24
N SER A 47 58.24 25.45 17.82
CA SER A 47 58.78 24.24 18.43
C SER A 47 59.40 23.27 17.42
N SER A 48 58.96 23.33 16.17
CA SER A 48 59.52 22.53 15.07
C SER A 48 60.74 23.16 14.38
N ALA A 49 60.94 24.47 14.57
CA ALA A 49 62.06 25.20 13.99
C ALA A 49 63.36 24.93 14.77
N ASP A 50 64.50 24.98 14.08
CA ASP A 50 65.80 24.82 14.71
C ASP A 50 66.07 25.99 15.68
N PRO A 51 66.31 25.72 16.98
CA PRO A 51 66.64 26.76 17.96
C PRO A 51 67.85 27.62 17.57
N ALA A 52 68.80 27.09 16.79
CA ALA A 52 69.93 27.88 16.32
C ALA A 52 69.48 29.06 15.42
N LEU A 53 68.46 28.85 14.58
CA LEU A 53 67.92 29.87 13.67
C LEU A 53 67.05 30.90 14.40
N LEU A 54 66.46 30.52 15.53
CA LEU A 54 65.66 31.37 16.40
C LEU A 54 66.50 32.37 17.21
N GLY A 55 67.83 32.31 17.11
CA GLY A 55 68.77 33.23 17.78
C GLY A 55 69.34 32.70 19.10
N PHE A 56 69.00 31.48 19.52
CA PHE A 56 69.55 30.89 20.75
C PHE A 56 71.06 30.64 20.67
N ALA A 57 71.61 30.43 19.48
CA ALA A 57 73.05 30.33 19.26
C ALA A 57 73.78 31.64 19.60
N ASP A 58 73.23 32.77 19.17
CA ASP A 58 73.78 34.11 19.44
C ASP A 58 73.63 34.49 20.92
N LEU A 59 72.51 34.11 21.54
CA LEU A 59 72.29 34.28 22.98
C LEU A 59 73.35 33.54 23.80
N TYR A 60 73.59 32.26 23.50
CA TYR A 60 74.60 31.45 24.20
C TYR A 60 76.02 32.00 23.98
N ALA A 61 76.34 32.46 22.77
CA ALA A 61 77.62 33.11 22.47
C ALA A 61 77.81 34.40 23.29
N SER A 62 76.75 35.22 23.42
CA SER A 62 76.79 36.46 24.20
C SER A 62 76.94 36.23 25.70
N GLN A 63 76.37 35.13 26.22
CA GLN A 63 76.44 34.76 27.63
C GLN A 63 77.70 33.93 27.97
N GLY A 64 78.54 33.62 26.98
CA GLY A 64 79.71 32.75 27.16
C GLY A 64 79.37 31.31 27.54
N ARG A 65 78.16 30.85 27.21
CA ARG A 65 77.65 29.50 27.53
C ARG A 65 77.84 28.59 26.32
N THR A 66 78.37 27.39 26.52
CA THR A 66 78.44 26.39 25.45
C THR A 66 77.14 25.57 25.42
N PRO A 67 76.48 25.43 24.25
CA PRO A 67 75.32 24.57 24.10
C PRO A 67 75.65 23.13 24.47
N GLN A 68 74.68 22.42 25.05
CA GLN A 68 74.80 20.98 25.27
C GLN A 68 74.72 20.29 23.90
N LYS A 69 75.42 19.18 23.69
CA LYS A 69 75.34 18.42 22.44
C LYS A 69 74.64 17.10 22.70
N ASP A 70 73.66 16.78 21.85
CA ASP A 70 72.97 15.50 21.89
C ASP A 70 73.82 14.36 21.30
N GLU A 71 73.32 13.12 21.37
CA GLU A 71 73.98 11.92 20.85
C GLU A 71 74.33 12.02 19.34
N ASP A 72 73.60 12.87 18.60
CA ASP A 72 73.82 13.15 17.17
C ASP A 72 74.79 14.33 16.91
N GLY A 73 75.35 14.95 17.96
CA GLY A 73 76.32 16.04 17.86
C GLY A 73 75.73 17.43 17.56
N ASN A 74 74.40 17.55 17.50
CA ASN A 74 73.68 18.80 17.33
C ASN A 74 73.65 19.60 18.64
N ASN A 75 73.74 20.93 18.54
CA ASN A 75 73.62 21.82 19.68
C ASN A 75 72.16 21.87 20.14
N VAL A 76 71.92 21.55 21.41
CA VAL A 76 70.60 21.54 22.02
C VAL A 76 70.50 22.63 23.08
N TYR A 77 69.36 23.31 23.01
CA TYR A 77 69.00 24.46 23.83
C TYR A 77 67.76 24.06 24.63
N PRO A 78 67.93 23.41 25.81
CA PRO A 78 66.79 22.90 26.58
C PRO A 78 65.86 24.03 27.07
N GLU A 79 66.40 25.24 27.26
CA GLU A 79 65.65 26.43 27.66
C GLU A 79 64.78 27.00 26.53
N ALA A 80 65.10 26.69 25.26
CA ALA A 80 64.39 27.25 24.11
C ALA A 80 62.91 26.85 24.09
N ARG A 81 62.58 25.60 24.47
CA ARG A 81 61.18 25.15 24.50
C ARG A 81 60.38 25.89 25.56
N LEU A 82 60.93 26.03 26.77
CA LEU A 82 60.28 26.74 27.87
C LEU A 82 60.12 28.24 27.56
N GLU A 83 61.12 28.87 26.95
CA GLU A 83 61.03 30.28 26.57
C GLU A 83 60.03 30.52 25.44
N ILE A 84 59.93 29.60 24.47
CA ILE A 84 58.90 29.62 23.42
C ILE A 84 57.51 29.47 24.05
N GLU A 85 57.29 28.48 24.91
CA GLU A 85 56.01 28.28 25.62
C GLU A 85 55.60 29.53 26.42
N GLU A 86 56.53 30.11 27.19
CA GLU A 86 56.27 31.34 27.95
C GLU A 86 55.98 32.54 27.02
N GLY A 87 56.71 32.66 25.91
CA GLY A 87 56.52 33.70 24.91
C GLY A 87 55.18 33.60 24.20
N VAL A 88 54.78 32.39 23.81
CA VAL A 88 53.48 32.11 23.19
C VAL A 88 52.35 32.41 24.17
N LEU A 89 52.45 31.99 25.43
CA LEU A 89 51.44 32.28 26.45
C LEU A 89 51.27 33.79 26.69
N LYS A 90 52.38 34.55 26.71
CA LYS A 90 52.34 36.02 26.80
C LYS A 90 51.69 36.65 25.57
N LEU A 91 51.99 36.12 24.38
CA LEU A 91 51.39 36.57 23.12
C LEU A 91 49.88 36.31 23.10
N GLU A 92 49.46 35.10 23.50
CA GLU A 92 48.06 34.71 23.62
C GLU A 92 47.31 35.66 24.55
N THR A 93 47.80 35.84 25.78
CA THR A 93 47.17 36.75 26.76
C THR A 93 47.07 38.19 26.22
N LEU A 94 48.10 38.66 25.50
CA LEU A 94 48.10 39.99 24.88
C LEU A 94 47.07 40.08 23.76
N MET A 95 47.00 39.06 22.89
CA MET A 95 46.05 39.01 21.79
C MET A 95 44.62 38.90 22.29
N GLU A 96 44.34 38.11 23.32
CA GLU A 96 43.02 38.02 23.94
C GLU A 96 42.54 39.39 24.40
N ASN A 97 43.35 40.11 25.18
CA ASN A 97 43.01 41.46 25.66
C ASN A 97 42.84 42.45 24.49
N ALA A 98 43.68 42.36 23.47
CA ALA A 98 43.58 43.22 22.29
C ALA A 98 42.33 42.92 21.45
N VAL A 99 41.96 41.66 21.29
CA VAL A 99 40.76 41.21 20.58
C VAL A 99 39.54 41.64 21.37
N ASP A 100 39.42 41.26 22.64
CA ASP A 100 38.31 41.61 23.54
C ASP A 100 37.98 43.12 23.48
N LYS A 101 38.98 43.98 23.73
CA LYS A 101 38.81 45.44 23.72
C LYS A 101 38.44 46.03 22.37
N ASN A 102 38.91 45.46 21.27
CA ASN A 102 38.61 45.97 19.93
C ASN A 102 37.27 45.45 19.42
N PHE A 103 36.90 44.23 19.78
CA PHE A 103 35.63 43.63 19.43
C PHE A 103 34.48 44.15 20.30
N ASP A 104 34.72 44.54 21.56
CA ASP A 104 33.77 45.36 22.34
C ASP A 104 33.42 46.67 21.62
N LYS A 105 34.42 47.34 21.04
CA LYS A 105 34.19 48.58 20.27
C LYS A 105 33.45 48.29 18.97
N LEU A 106 33.75 47.17 18.32
CA LEU A 106 33.03 46.72 17.14
C LEU A 106 31.57 46.44 17.47
N GLU A 107 31.28 45.73 18.56
CA GLU A 107 29.93 45.46 19.04
C GLU A 107 29.17 46.77 19.24
N ILE A 108 29.73 47.69 20.03
CA ILE A 108 29.11 48.98 20.30
C ILE A 108 28.89 49.77 19.01
N TRP A 109 29.87 49.78 18.10
CA TRP A 109 29.76 50.54 16.86
C TRP A 109 28.73 49.93 15.89
N THR A 110 28.70 48.61 15.76
CA THR A 110 27.77 47.90 14.86
C THR A 110 26.34 48.00 15.36
N LEU A 111 26.08 47.77 16.65
CA LEU A 111 24.74 47.92 17.25
C LEU A 111 24.26 49.38 17.24
N ARG A 112 25.17 50.35 17.20
CA ARG A 112 24.81 51.78 17.18
C ARG A 112 24.60 52.35 15.78
N ASN A 113 25.29 51.83 14.77
CA ASN A 113 25.32 52.43 13.43
C ASN A 113 24.77 51.51 12.33
N VAL A 114 25.05 50.21 12.39
CA VAL A 114 24.64 49.24 11.35
C VAL A 114 23.28 48.67 11.67
N PHE A 115 23.13 48.10 12.87
CA PHE A 115 21.87 47.53 13.35
C PHE A 115 21.08 48.58 14.14
N ALA A 116 20.90 49.75 13.54
CA ALA A 116 20.12 50.83 14.13
C ALA A 116 19.26 51.51 13.06
N LEU A 117 17.98 51.69 13.37
CA LEU A 117 17.01 52.44 12.58
C LEU A 117 17.09 53.90 12.98
N GLY A 118 18.25 54.51 12.70
CA GLY A 118 18.52 55.95 12.79
C GLY A 118 18.01 56.63 14.05
N ARG A 119 18.90 56.90 15.01
CA ARG A 119 18.59 57.86 16.09
C ARG A 119 18.51 59.25 15.48
N GLY A 120 17.30 59.71 15.20
CA GLY A 120 17.05 61.11 14.84
C GLY A 120 17.78 62.01 15.83
N LYS A 121 18.57 62.96 15.33
CA LYS A 121 19.15 64.01 16.18
C LYS A 121 18.01 64.97 16.53
N GLY A 122 17.41 64.85 17.71
CA GLY A 122 16.46 65.85 18.24
C GLY A 122 15.12 65.28 18.70
N GLU A 123 14.07 66.09 18.54
CA GLU A 123 12.66 65.75 18.81
C GLU A 123 12.03 64.85 17.73
N ASP A 124 12.77 64.56 16.65
CA ASP A 124 12.33 63.65 15.61
C ASP A 124 12.41 62.21 16.13
N GLU A 125 11.25 61.65 16.49
CA GLU A 125 11.03 60.22 16.69
C GLU A 125 11.74 59.46 15.55
N GLY A 126 12.61 58.52 15.91
CA GLY A 126 13.49 57.84 14.96
C GLY A 126 12.74 57.21 13.79
N LEU A 127 13.48 56.79 12.76
CA LEU A 127 12.88 56.22 11.55
C LEU A 127 12.04 54.95 11.82
N GLY A 128 12.17 54.35 13.00
CA GLY A 128 11.45 53.16 13.44
C GLY A 128 9.93 53.21 13.22
N ASP A 129 9.27 54.36 13.46
CA ASP A 129 7.81 54.47 13.29
C ASP A 129 7.37 54.57 11.82
N TRP A 130 8.30 54.95 10.94
CA TRP A 130 8.07 55.09 9.49
C TRP A 130 8.48 53.84 8.71
N VAL A 131 9.25 52.94 9.33
CA VAL A 131 9.74 51.72 8.70
C VAL A 131 8.68 50.63 8.81
N ARG A 132 8.28 50.09 7.67
CA ARG A 132 7.38 48.94 7.56
C ARG A 132 8.10 47.79 6.85
N LEU A 133 8.08 46.59 7.43
CA LEU A 133 8.64 45.40 6.78
C LEU A 133 7.71 44.93 5.66
N GLY A 134 8.28 44.26 4.65
CA GLY A 134 7.53 43.81 3.47
C GLY A 134 6.34 42.90 3.81
N HIS A 135 6.42 42.07 4.86
CA HIS A 135 5.29 41.22 5.25
C HIS A 135 4.12 41.98 5.90
N TYR A 136 4.31 43.26 6.27
CA TYR A 136 3.25 44.14 6.73
C TYR A 136 2.59 44.96 5.61
N GLU A 137 3.03 44.84 4.34
CA GLU A 137 2.47 45.62 3.23
C GLU A 137 0.97 45.34 3.01
N ASN A 138 0.57 44.07 3.13
CA ASN A 138 -0.81 43.63 2.92
C ASN A 138 -1.65 43.57 4.21
N ILE A 139 -1.06 43.95 5.35
CA ILE A 139 -1.74 43.90 6.65
C ILE A 139 -2.35 45.28 6.92
N GLN A 140 -3.67 45.35 6.83
CA GLN A 140 -4.42 46.50 7.29
C GLN A 140 -4.50 46.45 8.82
N PRO A 141 -4.21 47.56 9.53
CA PRO A 141 -4.42 47.60 10.98
C PRO A 141 -5.90 47.28 11.26
N PRO A 142 -6.20 46.41 12.24
CA PRO A 142 -7.58 46.04 12.53
C PRO A 142 -8.37 47.31 12.87
N SER A 143 -9.57 47.42 12.30
CA SER A 143 -10.51 48.48 12.64
C SER A 143 -10.76 48.50 14.15
N LYS A 144 -10.78 49.68 14.77
CA LYS A 144 -11.05 49.84 16.21
C LYS A 144 -12.37 49.18 16.64
N ASP A 145 -13.30 49.00 15.72
CA ASP A 145 -14.54 48.28 15.91
C ASP A 145 -14.31 46.76 15.73
N THR A 146 -13.79 46.13 16.78
CA THR A 146 -13.61 44.68 16.82
C THR A 146 -14.98 44.02 17.02
N SER A 147 -15.65 43.62 15.93
CA SER A 147 -16.86 42.77 16.02
C SER A 147 -16.57 41.38 16.58
N LEU A 148 -15.29 40.99 16.62
CA LEU A 148 -14.78 39.71 17.10
C LEU A 148 -14.45 39.79 18.60
N THR A 149 -15.49 39.83 19.43
CA THR A 149 -15.32 39.78 20.89
C THR A 149 -14.70 38.44 21.32
N PRO A 150 -13.95 38.37 22.44
CA PRO A 150 -13.39 37.11 22.94
C PRO A 150 -14.48 36.05 23.16
N GLU A 151 -15.69 36.47 23.55
CA GLU A 151 -16.87 35.61 23.66
C GLU A 151 -17.28 34.96 22.31
N SER A 152 -17.24 35.71 21.21
CA SER A 152 -17.48 35.16 19.87
C SER A 152 -16.42 34.11 19.46
N LEU A 153 -15.17 34.28 19.94
CA LEU A 153 -14.09 33.34 19.73
C LEU A 153 -14.30 32.06 20.55
N TYR A 154 -14.66 32.19 21.84
CA TYR A 154 -14.94 31.02 22.70
C TYR A 154 -16.13 30.21 22.19
N THR A 155 -17.19 30.88 21.73
CA THR A 155 -18.34 30.19 21.12
C THR A 155 -17.95 29.47 19.82
N LEU A 156 -17.11 30.07 18.96
CA LEU A 156 -16.59 29.41 17.76
C LEU A 156 -15.70 28.19 18.10
N ARG A 157 -14.81 28.33 19.10
CA ARG A 157 -13.98 27.21 19.58
C ARG A 157 -14.84 26.08 20.13
N ARG A 158 -15.88 26.39 20.90
CA ARG A 158 -16.84 25.41 21.39
C ARG A 158 -17.56 24.71 20.23
N LYS A 159 -18.03 25.48 19.25
CA LYS A 159 -18.67 24.92 18.04
C LYS A 159 -17.71 23.99 17.28
N LEU A 160 -16.43 24.36 17.14
CA LEU A 160 -15.42 23.50 16.52
C LEU A 160 -15.30 22.18 17.30
N LEU A 161 -15.14 22.24 18.62
CA LEU A 161 -15.05 21.04 19.44
C LEU A 161 -16.28 20.14 19.30
N GLU A 162 -17.48 20.71 19.33
CA GLU A 162 -18.75 19.99 19.12
C GLU A 162 -18.83 19.36 17.71
N THR A 163 -18.39 20.08 16.67
CA THR A 163 -18.34 19.49 15.31
C THR A 163 -17.32 18.36 15.20
N ARG A 164 -16.19 18.46 15.89
CA ARG A 164 -15.15 17.43 15.90
C ARG A 164 -15.62 16.17 16.64
N THR A 165 -16.30 16.32 17.77
CA THR A 165 -16.85 15.18 18.53
C THR A 165 -17.96 14.49 17.74
N LEU A 166 -18.86 15.25 17.11
CA LEU A 166 -19.88 14.72 16.20
C LEU A 166 -19.21 13.94 15.06
N HIS A 167 -18.23 14.53 14.38
CA HIS A 167 -17.55 13.88 13.27
C HIS A 167 -16.89 12.55 13.69
N ALA A 168 -16.28 12.49 14.87
CA ALA A 168 -15.74 11.25 15.42
C ALA A 168 -16.84 10.20 15.69
N ALA A 169 -17.98 10.60 16.24
CA ALA A 169 -19.12 9.71 16.45
C ALA A 169 -19.73 9.20 15.13
N LEU A 170 -19.83 10.06 14.12
CA LEU A 170 -20.32 9.69 12.78
C LEU A 170 -19.39 8.66 12.14
N ILE A 171 -18.07 8.85 12.23
CA ILE A 171 -17.11 7.85 11.75
C ILE A 171 -17.30 6.52 12.48
N ALA A 172 -17.48 6.52 13.80
CA ALA A 172 -17.71 5.29 14.56
C ALA A 172 -19.03 4.57 14.15
N GLU A 173 -20.10 5.31 13.89
CA GLU A 173 -21.35 4.72 13.38
C GLU A 173 -21.21 4.22 11.95
N LYS A 174 -20.48 4.96 11.10
CA LYS A 174 -20.19 4.53 9.73
C LYS A 174 -19.41 3.20 9.74
N THR A 175 -18.36 3.08 10.55
CA THR A 175 -17.58 1.84 10.63
C THR A 175 -18.39 0.69 11.23
N ARG A 176 -19.26 0.95 12.21
CA ARG A 176 -20.21 -0.04 12.73
C ARG A 176 -21.19 -0.53 11.65
N ASN A 177 -21.78 0.38 10.89
CA ASN A 177 -22.68 0.06 9.80
C ASN A 177 -21.97 -0.70 8.69
N GLU A 178 -20.74 -0.30 8.32
CA GLU A 178 -19.91 -1.03 7.36
C GLU A 178 -19.60 -2.46 7.84
N ALA A 179 -19.28 -2.65 9.12
CA ALA A 179 -19.05 -3.98 9.70
C ALA A 179 -20.33 -4.84 9.72
N GLN A 180 -21.49 -4.24 10.03
CA GLN A 180 -22.78 -4.91 9.95
C GLN A 180 -23.11 -5.31 8.51
N ILE A 181 -22.93 -4.41 7.55
CA ILE A 181 -23.10 -4.70 6.13
C ILE A 181 -22.14 -5.80 5.69
N ALA A 182 -20.87 -5.77 6.11
CA ALA A 182 -19.91 -6.82 5.82
C ALA A 182 -20.34 -8.17 6.39
N ARG A 183 -20.87 -8.21 7.62
CA ARG A 183 -21.44 -9.42 8.21
C ARG A 183 -22.67 -9.93 7.47
N LEU A 184 -23.58 -9.03 7.06
CA LEU A 184 -24.74 -9.41 6.24
C LEU A 184 -24.30 -9.93 4.87
N LYS A 185 -23.30 -9.30 4.25
CA LYS A 185 -22.70 -9.76 2.99
C LYS A 185 -22.00 -11.10 3.13
N SER A 186 -21.29 -11.35 4.24
CA SER A 186 -20.62 -12.64 4.48
C SER A 186 -21.62 -13.78 4.72
N LEU A 187 -22.82 -13.48 5.20
CA LEU A 187 -23.89 -14.49 5.30
C LEU A 187 -24.46 -14.87 3.94
N LEU A 188 -24.43 -13.96 2.97
CA LEU A 188 -25.03 -14.12 1.65
C LEU A 188 -24.04 -14.60 0.56
N SER A 189 -22.77 -14.21 0.65
CA SER A 189 -21.74 -14.56 -0.33
C SER A 189 -20.67 -15.47 0.31
N PRO A 190 -20.28 -16.58 -0.33
CA PRO A 190 -19.12 -17.32 0.10
C PRO A 190 -17.86 -16.43 -0.09
N PRO A 191 -16.83 -16.55 0.76
CA PRO A 191 -15.57 -15.86 0.52
C PRO A 191 -15.00 -16.37 -0.80
N SER A 192 -14.91 -15.49 -1.80
CA SER A 192 -14.15 -15.78 -3.02
C SER A 192 -12.70 -16.04 -2.63
N SER A 193 -12.19 -17.23 -2.94
CA SER A 193 -10.78 -17.62 -2.78
C SER A 193 -9.87 -16.90 -3.80
N SER A 194 -9.93 -15.56 -3.83
CA SER A 194 -9.20 -14.73 -4.80
C SER A 194 -8.91 -13.33 -4.25
N SER A 195 -8.04 -13.25 -3.24
CA SER A 195 -7.23 -12.06 -2.96
C SER A 195 -6.03 -12.40 -2.07
N SER A 196 -4.98 -12.93 -2.71
CA SER A 196 -3.62 -12.92 -2.17
C SER A 196 -2.97 -11.54 -2.32
N SER A 197 -2.02 -11.26 -1.43
CA SER A 197 -1.19 -10.04 -1.27
C SER A 197 -1.84 -9.01 -0.32
N THR A 198 -1.27 -8.67 0.83
CA THR A 198 0.15 -8.37 1.09
C THR A 198 0.56 -8.69 2.55
N LEU A 199 1.72 -9.34 2.71
CA LEU A 199 2.53 -9.46 3.95
C LEU A 199 3.10 -8.08 4.37
N PRO A 200 3.50 -7.84 5.65
CA PRO A 200 4.79 -8.32 6.21
C PRO A 200 4.66 -8.90 7.65
N LYS A 201 5.29 -10.04 7.95
CA LYS A 201 6.66 -10.24 8.48
C LYS A 201 6.77 -10.23 10.03
N ARG A 202 6.80 -11.44 10.57
CA ARG A 202 7.63 -11.99 11.67
C ARG A 202 7.91 -11.08 12.88
N GLU A 203 7.41 -11.49 14.05
CA GLU A 203 8.25 -11.68 15.24
C GLU A 203 7.62 -12.61 16.29
N THR A 204 8.49 -13.07 17.18
CA THR A 204 8.50 -14.31 17.97
C THR A 204 7.74 -14.25 19.30
N ARG A 205 7.32 -15.45 19.75
CA ARG A 205 6.81 -15.82 21.08
C ARG A 205 7.59 -15.21 22.25
N SER A 206 6.88 -14.67 23.25
CA SER A 206 6.74 -15.22 24.62
C SER A 206 5.87 -14.25 25.42
N SER A 207 4.67 -14.68 25.86
CA SER A 207 4.39 -15.14 27.23
C SER A 207 4.31 -13.99 28.24
N THR A 208 3.11 -13.70 28.75
CA THR A 208 2.69 -13.89 30.16
C THR A 208 1.33 -13.20 30.38
N THR A 209 0.26 -13.99 30.50
CA THR A 209 -0.56 -14.18 31.74
C THR A 209 -1.49 -13.00 32.07
N SER A 210 -2.76 -13.17 32.45
CA SER A 210 -3.62 -14.34 32.67
C SER A 210 -5.00 -13.81 33.03
N ALA A 211 -6.00 -14.66 32.80
CA ALA A 211 -7.30 -14.73 33.48
C ALA A 211 -8.31 -13.61 33.08
N THR A 212 -9.60 -13.91 32.90
CA THR A 212 -10.41 -14.80 33.73
C THR A 212 -11.70 -15.18 32.96
N GLU A 213 -11.96 -16.49 32.83
CA GLU A 213 -13.27 -17.16 33.02
C GLU A 213 -14.40 -16.95 31.98
N THR A 214 -15.22 -17.93 31.56
CA THR A 214 -15.46 -19.34 31.95
C THR A 214 -16.44 -19.98 30.94
N SER A 215 -16.23 -21.28 30.65
CA SER A 215 -17.19 -22.31 30.17
C SER A 215 -17.90 -22.12 28.82
N SER A 216 -18.09 -23.12 27.96
CA SER A 216 -17.82 -24.57 27.99
C SER A 216 -18.11 -25.12 26.58
N ASN A 217 -17.32 -26.10 26.16
CA ASN A 217 -17.65 -27.19 25.22
C ASN A 217 -18.55 -26.88 24.01
N THR A 218 -18.01 -27.01 22.80
CA THR A 218 -18.12 -28.24 22.00
C THR A 218 -17.40 -28.02 20.67
N ASP A 219 -16.40 -28.85 20.40
CA ASP A 219 -15.90 -29.12 19.05
C ASP A 219 -17.08 -29.40 18.10
N THR A 220 -17.36 -28.48 17.19
CA THR A 220 -18.00 -28.82 15.91
C THR A 220 -17.43 -27.89 14.83
N THR A 221 -16.35 -28.39 14.26
CA THR A 221 -15.93 -28.16 12.89
C THR A 221 -17.09 -28.33 11.91
N THR A 222 -17.92 -27.30 11.69
CA THR A 222 -18.81 -27.25 10.53
C THR A 222 -18.96 -25.81 10.01
N THR A 223 -18.25 -25.50 8.93
CA THR A 223 -18.76 -24.72 7.79
C THR A 223 -19.76 -23.59 8.12
N THR A 224 -19.28 -22.42 8.55
CA THR A 224 -20.02 -21.16 8.35
C THR A 224 -19.58 -20.46 7.06
N THR A 225 -19.29 -21.24 6.03
CA THR A 225 -19.12 -20.74 4.66
C THR A 225 -20.48 -20.26 4.17
N ALA A 226 -20.82 -19.00 4.45
CA ALA A 226 -22.01 -18.30 3.99
C ALA A 226 -23.29 -19.17 3.97
N PRO A 227 -24.04 -19.28 5.09
CA PRO A 227 -25.17 -20.21 5.23
C PRO A 227 -26.27 -20.01 4.19
N PHE A 228 -26.36 -18.82 3.57
CA PHE A 228 -27.33 -18.53 2.53
C PHE A 228 -26.73 -18.44 1.12
N ALA A 229 -25.44 -18.75 0.94
CA ALA A 229 -24.79 -18.74 -0.37
C ALA A 229 -25.42 -19.75 -1.34
N PHE A 230 -25.86 -20.91 -0.85
CA PHE A 230 -26.47 -21.94 -1.70
C PHE A 230 -27.72 -21.42 -2.44
N LEU A 231 -28.42 -20.42 -1.89
CA LEU A 231 -29.62 -19.85 -2.50
C LEU A 231 -29.32 -19.00 -3.74
N SER A 232 -28.07 -18.56 -3.93
CA SER A 232 -27.68 -17.68 -5.04
C SER A 232 -26.58 -18.26 -5.94
N SER A 233 -25.63 -19.03 -5.37
CA SER A 233 -24.44 -19.48 -6.10
C SER A 233 -24.59 -20.87 -6.73
N THR A 234 -25.60 -21.66 -6.35
CA THR A 234 -25.81 -23.00 -6.90
C THR A 234 -26.26 -22.89 -8.37
N PRO A 235 -25.70 -23.68 -9.32
CA PRO A 235 -26.12 -23.66 -10.73
C PRO A 235 -27.63 -23.88 -10.94
N ALA A 236 -28.26 -24.68 -10.08
CA ALA A 236 -29.71 -24.87 -10.07
C ALA A 236 -30.46 -23.57 -9.73
N ALA A 237 -29.98 -22.79 -8.76
CA ALA A 237 -30.59 -21.50 -8.39
C ALA A 237 -30.46 -20.46 -9.51
N GLN A 238 -29.34 -20.47 -10.24
CA GLN A 238 -29.15 -19.63 -11.43
C GLN A 238 -30.10 -20.04 -12.59
N ALA A 239 -30.28 -21.33 -12.82
CA ALA A 239 -31.24 -21.84 -13.82
C ALA A 239 -32.70 -21.51 -13.46
N LEU A 240 -33.02 -21.46 -12.16
CA LEU A 240 -34.31 -21.04 -11.61
C LEU A 240 -34.45 -19.51 -11.49
N GLY A 241 -33.46 -18.73 -11.91
CA GLY A 241 -33.50 -17.26 -11.92
C GLY A 241 -33.58 -16.60 -10.54
N ILE A 242 -33.15 -17.28 -9.47
CA ILE A 242 -33.24 -16.78 -8.10
C ILE A 242 -32.12 -15.76 -7.86
N GLN A 243 -32.45 -14.47 -7.94
CA GLN A 243 -31.54 -13.37 -7.59
C GLN A 243 -31.84 -12.87 -6.17
N THR A 244 -30.91 -13.11 -5.24
CA THR A 244 -31.07 -12.70 -3.82
C THR A 244 -30.49 -11.32 -3.50
N THR A 245 -29.72 -10.73 -4.42
CA THR A 245 -29.15 -9.39 -4.27
C THR A 245 -29.86 -8.43 -5.24
N PRO A 246 -30.52 -7.37 -4.77
CA PRO A 246 -30.95 -6.31 -5.67
C PRO A 246 -29.70 -5.69 -6.29
N GLN A 247 -29.62 -5.66 -7.62
CA GLN A 247 -28.58 -4.89 -8.29
C GLN A 247 -28.75 -3.44 -7.85
N THR A 248 -27.71 -2.89 -7.21
CA THR A 248 -27.59 -1.46 -6.99
C THR A 248 -27.24 -0.80 -8.32
N SER A 249 -28.19 -0.80 -9.23
CA SER A 249 -28.21 0.04 -10.42
C SER A 249 -29.59 0.65 -10.46
N ASP A 250 -29.66 1.98 -10.37
CA ASP A 250 -30.87 2.80 -10.25
C ASP A 250 -31.82 2.74 -11.47
N LYS A 251 -31.83 1.65 -12.24
CA LYS A 251 -32.77 1.41 -13.33
C LYS A 251 -32.98 -0.09 -13.54
N ALA A 252 -34.00 -0.68 -12.91
CA ALA A 252 -34.72 -1.81 -13.51
C ALA A 252 -36.00 -2.16 -12.73
N ALA A 253 -37.12 -1.85 -13.38
CA ALA A 253 -38.36 -2.62 -13.47
C ALA A 253 -38.62 -3.74 -12.43
N THR A 254 -39.62 -3.45 -11.62
CA THR A 254 -40.63 -4.37 -11.09
C THR A 254 -40.94 -5.57 -12.01
N THR A 255 -40.39 -6.73 -11.68
CA THR A 255 -41.04 -8.03 -11.93
C THR A 255 -40.97 -8.87 -10.67
N THR A 256 -41.87 -8.57 -9.73
CA THR A 256 -42.00 -9.19 -8.40
C THR A 256 -42.78 -10.52 -8.43
N SER A 257 -42.62 -11.34 -9.46
CA SER A 257 -43.13 -12.72 -9.41
C SER A 257 -41.98 -13.63 -9.00
N PRO A 258 -42.00 -14.25 -7.80
CA PRO A 258 -40.93 -15.14 -7.38
C PRO A 258 -40.85 -16.29 -8.40
N PRO A 259 -39.73 -16.44 -9.14
CA PRO A 259 -39.63 -17.40 -10.23
C PRO A 259 -39.89 -18.82 -9.72
N LEU A 260 -39.48 -19.10 -8.47
CA LEU A 260 -39.78 -20.35 -7.77
C LEU A 260 -41.28 -20.64 -7.68
N THR A 261 -42.11 -19.66 -7.32
CA THR A 261 -43.57 -19.87 -7.27
C THR A 261 -44.11 -20.14 -8.66
N THR A 262 -43.66 -19.43 -9.70
CA THR A 262 -44.16 -19.65 -11.07
C THR A 262 -43.76 -21.01 -11.64
N HIS A 263 -42.52 -21.45 -11.42
CA HIS A 263 -42.06 -22.76 -11.87
C HIS A 263 -42.70 -23.90 -11.08
N THR A 264 -42.91 -23.74 -9.77
CA THR A 264 -43.58 -24.76 -8.94
C THR A 264 -45.07 -24.85 -9.25
N THR A 265 -45.77 -23.74 -9.44
CA THR A 265 -47.19 -23.77 -9.84
C THR A 265 -47.35 -24.35 -11.24
N PHE A 266 -46.52 -23.97 -12.21
CA PHE A 266 -46.53 -24.58 -13.54
C PHE A 266 -46.28 -26.09 -13.45
N THR A 267 -45.14 -26.52 -12.89
CA THR A 267 -44.82 -27.97 -12.81
C THR A 267 -45.89 -28.79 -12.08
N THR A 268 -46.46 -28.28 -10.98
CA THR A 268 -47.57 -28.95 -10.28
C THR A 268 -48.83 -29.03 -11.14
N THR A 269 -49.15 -28.01 -11.93
CA THR A 269 -50.28 -28.05 -12.87
C THR A 269 -50.05 -28.96 -14.08
N GLN A 270 -48.82 -29.11 -14.58
CA GLN A 270 -48.51 -29.98 -15.72
C GLN A 270 -48.39 -31.48 -15.35
N LEU A 271 -48.05 -31.81 -14.11
CA LEU A 271 -47.86 -33.19 -13.63
C LEU A 271 -49.07 -34.12 -13.85
N PRO A 272 -50.32 -33.74 -13.51
CA PRO A 272 -51.49 -34.58 -13.76
C PRO A 272 -51.74 -34.82 -15.25
N TYR A 273 -51.49 -33.83 -16.11
CA TYR A 273 -51.61 -33.98 -17.57
C TYR A 273 -50.60 -35.01 -18.11
N LEU A 274 -49.35 -34.94 -17.63
CA LEU A 274 -48.31 -35.89 -17.98
C LEU A 274 -48.63 -37.32 -17.50
N ARG A 275 -49.20 -37.47 -16.30
CA ARG A 275 -49.68 -38.78 -15.80
C ARG A 275 -50.79 -39.34 -16.68
N GLN A 276 -51.72 -38.50 -17.14
CA GLN A 276 -52.80 -38.92 -18.03
C GLN A 276 -52.27 -39.34 -19.42
N LEU A 277 -51.26 -38.63 -19.93
CA LEU A 277 -50.61 -38.93 -21.21
C LEU A 277 -49.76 -40.21 -21.15
N VAL A 278 -49.08 -40.45 -20.02
CA VAL A 278 -48.37 -41.72 -19.78
C VAL A 278 -49.37 -42.86 -19.63
N ALA A 279 -50.49 -42.65 -18.94
CA ALA A 279 -51.54 -43.66 -18.82
C ALA A 279 -52.16 -44.03 -20.18
N SER A 280 -52.28 -43.07 -21.12
CA SER A 280 -52.77 -43.33 -22.47
C SER A 280 -51.72 -43.94 -23.40
N LEU A 281 -50.43 -43.64 -23.22
CA LEU A 281 -49.34 -44.21 -24.03
C LEU A 281 -48.92 -45.62 -23.59
N LYS A 282 -49.11 -45.96 -22.31
CA LYS A 282 -48.76 -47.29 -21.75
C LYS A 282 -49.40 -48.48 -22.51
N PRO A 283 -50.70 -48.46 -22.87
CA PRO A 283 -51.29 -49.53 -23.68
C PRO A 283 -50.80 -49.53 -25.14
N HIS A 284 -50.45 -48.38 -25.71
CA HIS A 284 -49.92 -48.29 -27.08
C HIS A 284 -48.50 -48.85 -27.20
N LEU A 285 -47.66 -48.67 -26.18
CA LEU A 285 -46.32 -49.28 -26.11
C LEU A 285 -46.41 -50.80 -25.95
N ALA A 286 -47.37 -51.30 -25.17
CA ALA A 286 -47.64 -52.73 -25.10
C ALA A 286 -48.06 -53.30 -26.47
N SER A 287 -48.80 -52.56 -27.30
CA SER A 287 -49.15 -53.00 -28.66
C SER A 287 -48.00 -52.88 -29.68
N SER A 288 -47.10 -51.91 -29.48
CA SER A 288 -45.98 -51.65 -30.40
C SER A 288 -44.82 -52.62 -30.22
N THR A 289 -44.61 -53.17 -29.03
CA THR A 289 -43.62 -54.24 -28.82
C THR A 289 -44.13 -55.60 -29.29
N SER A 290 -45.45 -55.81 -29.27
CA SER A 290 -46.10 -57.01 -29.84
C SER A 290 -46.14 -57.05 -31.37
N SER A 291 -45.84 -55.94 -32.07
CA SER A 291 -45.92 -55.85 -33.54
C SER A 291 -44.56 -55.92 -34.25
N SER A 292 -43.47 -56.28 -33.55
CA SER A 292 -42.13 -56.49 -34.16
C SER A 292 -41.79 -57.94 -34.50
N SER A 293 -42.72 -58.90 -34.36
CA SER A 293 -42.59 -60.21 -34.97
C SER A 293 -43.58 -60.35 -36.13
N THR A 294 -43.04 -60.38 -37.34
CA THR A 294 -43.57 -60.98 -38.59
C THR A 294 -43.68 -60.00 -39.77
N ALA A 295 -42.99 -60.40 -40.86
CA ALA A 295 -43.11 -59.99 -42.26
C ALA A 295 -42.39 -58.70 -42.68
N GLY A 296 -41.41 -58.90 -43.57
CA GLY A 296 -40.50 -57.87 -44.05
C GLY A 296 -41.01 -57.09 -45.26
N THR A 297 -40.29 -56.00 -45.55
CA THR A 297 -40.16 -55.43 -46.89
C THR A 297 -38.85 -54.64 -46.89
N GLN A 298 -37.81 -55.23 -47.47
CA GLN A 298 -36.59 -54.54 -47.86
C GLN A 298 -36.95 -53.54 -48.95
N ASP A 299 -36.92 -52.24 -48.63
CA ASP A 299 -36.66 -51.13 -49.56
C ASP A 299 -36.92 -49.77 -48.89
N THR A 300 -37.82 -49.70 -47.89
CA THR A 300 -38.11 -48.44 -47.17
C THR A 300 -37.22 -48.21 -45.94
N SER A 301 -36.59 -49.26 -45.40
CA SER A 301 -35.68 -49.18 -44.25
C SER A 301 -34.31 -48.61 -44.63
N GLN A 302 -33.82 -48.91 -45.84
CA GLN A 302 -32.60 -48.28 -46.36
C GLN A 302 -32.82 -46.79 -46.56
N ASP A 303 -33.94 -46.37 -47.12
CA ASP A 303 -34.22 -44.95 -47.36
C ASP A 303 -34.41 -44.17 -46.05
N ARG A 304 -35.08 -44.76 -45.05
CA ARG A 304 -35.25 -44.12 -43.73
C ARG A 304 -33.98 -44.14 -42.88
N SER A 305 -33.15 -45.17 -42.99
CA SER A 305 -31.85 -45.22 -42.33
C SER A 305 -30.81 -44.34 -43.03
N ALA A 306 -30.91 -44.16 -44.35
CA ALA A 306 -30.10 -43.22 -45.13
C ALA A 306 -30.48 -41.77 -44.80
N GLN A 307 -31.78 -41.44 -44.75
CA GLN A 307 -32.25 -40.13 -44.31
C GLN A 307 -31.85 -39.83 -42.86
N ARG A 308 -31.91 -40.82 -41.95
CA ARG A 308 -31.39 -40.67 -40.58
C ARG A 308 -29.89 -40.46 -40.56
N ARG A 309 -29.12 -41.19 -41.36
CA ARG A 309 -27.66 -41.01 -41.47
C ARG A 309 -27.32 -39.62 -41.98
N LEU A 310 -27.97 -39.15 -43.05
CA LEU A 310 -27.80 -37.79 -43.58
C LEU A 310 -28.19 -36.71 -42.57
N TYR A 311 -29.25 -36.93 -41.79
CA TYR A 311 -29.64 -35.99 -40.74
C TYR A 311 -28.64 -35.95 -39.59
N ILE A 312 -28.14 -37.11 -39.15
CA ILE A 312 -27.12 -37.23 -38.10
C ILE A 312 -25.82 -36.59 -38.58
N GLU A 313 -25.43 -36.83 -39.83
CA GLU A 313 -24.23 -36.28 -40.46
C GLU A 313 -24.33 -34.76 -40.65
N ALA A 314 -25.49 -34.25 -41.07
CA ALA A 314 -25.72 -32.80 -41.17
C ALA A 314 -25.70 -32.12 -39.79
N GLN A 315 -26.22 -32.78 -38.76
CA GLN A 315 -26.16 -32.28 -37.38
C GLN A 315 -24.74 -32.34 -36.81
N SER A 316 -24.03 -33.44 -37.01
CA SER A 316 -22.64 -33.56 -36.55
C SER A 316 -21.74 -32.54 -37.27
N LYS A 317 -21.89 -32.36 -38.59
CA LYS A 317 -21.23 -31.33 -39.38
C LYS A 317 -21.47 -29.93 -38.80
N ARG A 318 -22.73 -29.56 -38.56
CA ARG A 318 -23.08 -28.25 -38.00
C ARG A 318 -22.49 -28.01 -36.60
N VAL A 319 -22.36 -29.07 -35.78
CA VAL A 319 -21.75 -28.99 -34.45
C VAL A 319 -20.22 -28.86 -34.54
N LEU A 320 -19.57 -29.57 -35.48
CA LEU A 320 -18.14 -29.47 -35.76
C LEU A 320 -17.76 -28.09 -36.31
N GLU A 321 -18.54 -27.54 -37.24
CA GLU A 321 -18.36 -26.17 -37.76
C GLU A 321 -18.54 -25.13 -36.65
N ARG A 322 -19.53 -25.28 -35.77
CA ARG A 322 -19.72 -24.39 -34.61
C ARG A 322 -18.56 -24.46 -33.60
N ARG A 323 -17.83 -25.57 -33.57
CA ARG A 323 -16.62 -25.75 -32.75
C ARG A 323 -15.32 -25.39 -33.48
N GLY A 324 -15.40 -24.95 -34.73
CA GLY A 324 -14.27 -24.42 -35.50
C GLY A 324 -13.47 -25.43 -36.32
N VAL A 325 -14.04 -26.59 -36.68
CA VAL A 325 -13.40 -27.57 -37.59
C VAL A 325 -14.00 -27.39 -39.00
N ASP A 326 -13.15 -27.12 -39.99
CA ASP A 326 -13.57 -26.93 -41.39
C ASP A 326 -13.77 -28.28 -42.10
N THR A 327 -14.93 -28.47 -42.74
CA THR A 327 -15.38 -29.76 -43.30
C THR A 327 -15.68 -29.69 -44.80
N THR A 328 -15.07 -28.71 -45.49
CA THR A 328 -15.33 -28.40 -46.90
C THR A 328 -14.74 -29.39 -47.90
N ASP A 329 -13.71 -30.17 -47.54
CA ASP A 329 -13.02 -31.12 -48.45
C ASP A 329 -13.29 -32.61 -48.14
N GLY A 330 -14.34 -32.92 -47.36
CA GLY A 330 -14.59 -34.28 -46.88
C GLY A 330 -13.70 -34.65 -45.69
N VAL A 331 -14.19 -35.53 -44.81
CA VAL A 331 -13.51 -35.89 -43.56
C VAL A 331 -12.38 -36.89 -43.84
N GLU A 332 -11.48 -36.53 -44.75
CA GLU A 332 -10.22 -37.22 -45.03
C GLU A 332 -9.07 -36.22 -44.86
N GLY A 333 -8.41 -36.32 -43.71
CA GLY A 333 -7.06 -35.77 -43.55
C GLY A 333 -6.96 -34.32 -43.08
N ALA A 334 -7.22 -34.09 -41.79
CA ALA A 334 -6.56 -33.01 -41.04
C ALA A 334 -6.64 -33.27 -39.53
N TRP A 335 -6.07 -34.36 -39.05
CA TRP A 335 -5.71 -34.48 -37.63
C TRP A 335 -4.22 -34.18 -37.50
N GLU A 336 -3.91 -32.96 -37.06
CA GLU A 336 -2.55 -32.52 -36.80
C GLU A 336 -2.38 -32.29 -35.29
N VAL A 337 -1.96 -33.35 -34.58
CA VAL A 337 -1.36 -33.24 -33.26
C VAL A 337 -0.12 -34.14 -33.27
N GLY A 338 1.08 -33.54 -33.32
CA GLY A 338 2.32 -34.25 -33.00
C GLY A 338 3.05 -34.99 -34.15
N GLY A 339 3.14 -34.42 -35.35
CA GLY A 339 4.34 -34.57 -36.20
C GLY A 339 4.62 -35.90 -36.92
N THR A 340 3.70 -36.88 -36.98
CA THR A 340 3.88 -38.06 -37.87
C THR A 340 2.61 -38.31 -38.67
N ARG A 341 2.70 -38.28 -40.02
CA ARG A 341 1.56 -38.52 -40.92
C ARG A 341 1.32 -40.02 -41.09
N VAL A 342 0.27 -40.55 -40.49
CA VAL A 342 -0.23 -41.90 -40.76
C VAL A 342 -1.07 -41.85 -42.03
N ARG A 343 -0.70 -42.60 -43.07
CA ARG A 343 -1.47 -42.68 -44.32
C ARG A 343 -2.69 -43.60 -44.11
N GLY A 344 -3.83 -43.25 -44.69
CA GLY A 344 -5.10 -43.99 -44.54
C GLY A 344 -5.04 -45.46 -44.97
N GLU A 345 -4.06 -45.85 -45.78
CA GLU A 345 -3.80 -47.25 -46.14
C GLU A 345 -3.32 -48.10 -44.95
N GLU A 346 -2.59 -47.51 -43.99
CA GLU A 346 -2.14 -48.21 -42.77
C GLU A 346 -3.30 -48.49 -41.81
N VAL A 347 -4.28 -47.57 -41.73
CA VAL A 347 -5.49 -47.75 -40.92
C VAL A 347 -6.42 -48.80 -41.55
N ARG A 348 -6.56 -48.80 -42.88
CA ARG A 348 -7.28 -49.86 -43.60
C ARG A 348 -6.58 -51.22 -43.49
N GLY A 349 -5.25 -51.24 -43.45
CA GLY A 349 -4.46 -52.46 -43.18
C GLY A 349 -4.69 -53.01 -41.76
N LEU A 350 -4.86 -52.14 -40.77
CA LEU A 350 -5.19 -52.51 -39.38
C LEU A 350 -6.64 -53.03 -39.23
N GLU A 351 -7.56 -52.57 -40.07
CA GLU A 351 -8.94 -53.09 -40.13
C GLU A 351 -9.03 -54.44 -40.87
N GLY A 352 -8.10 -54.73 -41.79
CA GLY A 352 -7.96 -56.05 -42.45
C GLY A 352 -7.32 -57.14 -41.59
N LEU A 353 -6.73 -56.78 -40.44
CA LEU A 353 -6.08 -57.69 -39.49
C LEU A 353 -7.03 -58.29 -38.44
N PHE A 354 -8.33 -57.99 -38.50
CA PHE A 354 -9.37 -58.59 -37.65
C PHE A 354 -10.28 -59.56 -38.43
N PRO A 355 -9.85 -60.79 -38.71
CA PRO A 355 -10.71 -61.82 -39.33
C PRO A 355 -11.60 -62.51 -38.28
N GLY A 356 -12.91 -62.24 -38.39
CA GLY A 356 -14.07 -63.14 -38.25
C GLY A 356 -14.13 -64.34 -37.28
N ASN A 357 -15.36 -64.50 -36.76
CA ASN A 357 -16.05 -65.73 -36.32
C ASN A 357 -15.66 -66.30 -34.94
N LYS A 358 -16.55 -66.86 -34.10
CA LYS A 358 -17.86 -67.50 -34.30
C LYS A 358 -18.46 -67.89 -32.92
N MET A 359 -19.78 -68.15 -32.91
CA MET A 359 -20.53 -69.08 -32.03
C MET A 359 -20.63 -68.73 -30.54
N GLU A 360 -21.81 -68.40 -30.01
CA GLU A 360 -23.00 -69.24 -29.72
C GLU A 360 -23.04 -69.77 -28.28
N LYS A 361 -24.24 -69.59 -27.71
CA LYS A 361 -24.96 -70.42 -26.73
C LYS A 361 -24.71 -70.27 -25.21
N GLU A 362 -25.82 -69.81 -24.61
CA GLU A 362 -26.58 -70.41 -23.50
C GLU A 362 -25.90 -70.57 -22.12
N GLY A 363 -26.60 -70.03 -21.11
CA GLY A 363 -26.31 -70.24 -19.70
C GLY A 363 -27.24 -69.40 -18.83
N GLU A 364 -28.34 -70.02 -18.45
CA GLU A 364 -29.51 -69.56 -17.71
C GLU A 364 -29.26 -69.47 -16.18
N VAL A 365 -30.26 -68.95 -15.43
CA VAL A 365 -30.52 -69.09 -13.96
C VAL A 365 -29.90 -68.00 -13.06
N GLU A 366 -30.71 -67.03 -12.54
CA GLU A 366 -31.43 -67.01 -11.23
C GLU A 366 -30.44 -66.69 -10.08
N GLU A 367 -30.67 -65.91 -9.02
CA GLU A 367 -31.81 -65.35 -8.29
C GLU A 367 -31.17 -64.25 -7.40
N GLY A 368 -31.74 -63.05 -7.26
CA GLY A 368 -32.44 -62.68 -6.03
C GLY A 368 -31.53 -62.05 -4.96
N ASP A 369 -31.67 -60.75 -4.72
CA ASP A 369 -31.48 -60.23 -3.36
C ASP A 369 -32.69 -59.39 -2.96
N LYS A 370 -33.28 -59.78 -1.84
CA LYS A 370 -34.52 -59.25 -1.28
C LYS A 370 -34.22 -57.98 -0.49
N MET A 371 -35.14 -57.03 -0.58
CA MET A 371 -35.21 -55.88 0.31
C MET A 371 -35.51 -56.26 1.76
N ASP A 372 -35.07 -55.37 2.66
CA ASP A 372 -35.49 -55.08 4.04
C ASP A 372 -36.77 -55.77 4.57
N LEU A 373 -36.75 -56.16 5.85
CA LEU A 373 -37.59 -55.62 6.93
C LEU A 373 -37.66 -56.57 8.14
N SER A 374 -37.48 -55.98 9.33
CA SER A 374 -37.73 -56.49 10.70
C SER A 374 -36.58 -57.21 11.40
#